data_AF-A0A4R1UNX6-F1
#
_entry.id   AF-A0A4R1UNX6-F1
#
_cell.length_a   1.000
_cell.length_b   1.000
_cell.length_c   1.000
_cell.angle_alpha   90.00
_cell.angle_beta   90.00
_cell.angle_gamma   90.00
#
_symmetry.space_group_name_H-M   'P 1'
#
loop_
_entity.id
_entity.type
_entity.pdbx_description
1 polymer ?
#
loop_
_entity_poly.entity_id
_entity_poly.type
_entity_poly.pdbx_seq_one_letter_code
_entity_poly.pdbx_strand_id
1 'polypeptide(L)'
;MNDARVAGIMALAVLLYSVWLTVQDWREGKARLLIFSRRRNPVSIERATDPRRFQHYCAFNAAVYLVGIAGSLYLIIKPQG
;
A
#
# COMPACT_ATOMS: atom_id res chain seq x y z
N MET A 1 -8.92 6.67 24.73
CA MET A 1 -8.49 6.85 23.32
C MET A 1 -9.74 6.72 22.47
N ASN A 2 -10.10 7.69 21.64
CA ASN A 2 -11.30 7.60 20.80
C ASN A 2 -11.10 6.60 19.65
N ASP A 3 -12.18 5.92 19.28
CA ASP A 3 -12.25 4.91 18.22
C ASP A 3 -11.62 5.36 16.91
N ALA A 4 -11.78 6.63 16.51
CA ALA A 4 -11.18 7.15 15.28
C ALA A 4 -9.63 7.20 15.34
N ARG A 5 -9.06 7.52 16.51
CA ARG A 5 -7.59 7.48 16.70
C ARG A 5 -7.08 6.04 16.68
N VAL A 6 -7.80 5.12 17.34
CA VAL A 6 -7.47 3.69 17.33
C VAL A 6 -7.50 3.15 15.90
N ALA A 7 -8.56 3.45 15.15
CA ALA A 7 -8.69 3.06 13.76
C ALA A 7 -7.56 3.62 12.88
N GLY A 8 -7.20 4.90 13.08
CA GLY A 8 -6.07 5.53 12.39
C GLY A 8 -4.74 4.85 12.68
N ILE A 9 -4.45 4.52 13.94
CA ILE A 9 -3.22 3.80 14.33
C ILE A 9 -3.19 2.39 13.70
N MET A 10 -4.30 1.66 13.77
CA MET A 10 -4.40 0.32 13.19
C MET A 10 -4.23 0.34 11.67
N ALA A 11 -4.89 1.28 10.99
CA ALA A 11 -4.74 1.48 9.55
C ALA A 11 -3.28 1.81 9.18
N LEU A 12 -2.64 2.71 9.94
CA LEU A 12 -1.25 3.06 9.73
C LEU A 12 -0.31 1.85 9.89
N ALA A 13 -0.52 1.02 10.91
CA ALA A 13 0.28 -0.18 11.12
C ALA A 13 0.20 -1.17 9.93
N VAL A 14 -1.01 -1.40 9.41
CA VAL A 14 -1.23 -2.26 8.23
C VAL A 14 -0.59 -1.66 6.98
N LEU A 15 -0.70 -0.35 6.79
CA LEU A 15 -0.09 0.36 5.66
C LEU A 15 1.43 0.30 5.70
N LEU A 16 2.05 0.51 6.86
CA LEU A 16 3.50 0.41 7.02
C LEU A 16 4.02 -1.00 6.67
N TYR A 17 3.31 -2.05 7.11
CA TYR A 17 3.64 -3.42 6.72
C TYR A 17 3.51 -3.64 5.21
N SER A 18 2.45 -3.10 4.60
CA SER A 18 2.23 -3.20 3.14
C SER A 18 3.29 -2.46 2.32
N VAL A 19 3.73 -1.30 2.80
CA VAL A 19 4.86 -0.56 2.22
C VAL A 19 6.13 -1.39 2.30
N TRP A 20 6.42 -2.01 3.45
CA TRP A 20 7.59 -2.86 3.62
C TRP A 20 7.60 -4.05 2.64
N LEU A 21 6.48 -4.76 2.49
CA LEU A 21 6.34 -5.83 1.49
C LEU A 21 6.56 -5.31 0.06
N THR A 22 6.06 -4.11 -0.25
CA THR A 22 6.23 -3.52 -1.59
C THR A 22 7.69 -3.14 -1.87
N VAL A 23 8.43 -2.72 -0.85
CA VAL A 23 9.87 -2.48 -0.97
C VAL A 23 10.64 -3.78 -1.17
N GLN A 24 10.25 -4.88 -0.51
CA GLN A 24 10.83 -6.20 -0.78
C GLN A 24 10.54 -6.67 -2.20
N ASP A 25 9.28 -6.60 -2.62
CA ASP A 25 8.82 -6.86 -3.99
C ASP A 25 9.63 -6.07 -5.04
N TRP A 26 9.90 -4.78 -4.77
CA TRP A 26 10.74 -3.95 -5.63
C TRP A 26 12.18 -4.46 -5.74
N ARG A 27 12.79 -4.83 -4.60
CA ARG A 27 14.16 -5.37 -4.55
C ARG A 27 14.26 -6.72 -5.26
N GLU A 28 13.24 -7.55 -5.16
CA GLU A 28 13.14 -8.84 -5.85
C GLU A 28 12.76 -8.69 -7.33
N GLY A 29 12.40 -7.48 -7.77
CA GLY A 29 11.96 -7.21 -9.14
C GLY A 29 10.59 -7.82 -9.47
N LYS A 30 9.76 -8.10 -8.47
CA LYS A 30 8.42 -8.69 -8.61
C LYS A 30 7.39 -7.77 -7.99
N ALA A 31 6.49 -7.20 -8.79
CA ALA A 31 5.42 -6.35 -8.29
C ALA A 31 4.08 -7.12 -8.27
N ARG A 32 3.41 -7.12 -7.13
CA ARG A 32 2.04 -7.64 -6.98
C ARG A 32 1.06 -6.48 -6.90
N LEU A 33 -0.02 -6.54 -7.69
CA LEU A 33 -1.15 -5.63 -7.53
C LEU A 33 -2.09 -6.17 -6.46
N LEU A 34 -1.99 -5.63 -5.25
CA LEU A 34 -2.80 -6.08 -4.10
C LEU A 34 -4.30 -5.73 -4.23
N ILE A 35 -4.66 -4.77 -5.10
CA ILE A 35 -5.99 -4.12 -5.09
C ILE A 35 -6.96 -4.65 -6.16
N PHE A 36 -6.51 -5.44 -7.14
CA PHE A 36 -7.36 -5.81 -8.30
C PHE A 36 -7.54 -7.31 -8.57
N SER A 37 -7.26 -8.17 -7.59
CA SER A 37 -7.41 -9.62 -7.77
C SER A 37 -8.81 -10.11 -7.36
N ARG A 38 -9.87 -9.67 -8.06
CA ARG A 38 -11.17 -10.40 -8.08
C ARG A 38 -11.06 -11.77 -8.77
N ARG A 39 -9.94 -12.04 -9.47
CA ARG A 39 -9.65 -13.34 -10.08
C ARG A 39 -8.67 -14.11 -9.18
N ARG A 40 -8.86 -15.42 -9.04
CA ARG A 40 -8.00 -16.39 -8.32
C ARG A 40 -6.50 -16.39 -8.70
N ASN A 41 -6.04 -15.47 -9.53
CA ASN A 41 -4.66 -15.41 -10.01
C ASN A 41 -4.03 -14.07 -9.61
N PRO A 42 -3.11 -14.06 -8.62
CA PRO A 42 -2.37 -12.84 -8.30
C PRO A 42 -1.62 -12.39 -9.55
N VAL A 43 -1.90 -11.18 -10.03
CA VAL A 43 -1.18 -10.61 -11.16
C VAL A 43 0.19 -10.19 -10.65
N SER A 44 1.17 -11.08 -10.83
CA SER A 44 2.59 -10.80 -10.61
C SER A 44 3.23 -10.31 -11.91
N ILE A 45 3.93 -9.19 -11.84
CA ILE A 45 4.75 -8.68 -12.94
C ILE A 45 6.19 -8.69 -12.50
N GLU A 46 7.05 -9.24 -13.35
CA GLU A 46 8.49 -9.17 -13.15
C GLU A 46 9.08 -8.02 -13.95
N ARG A 47 10.02 -7.29 -13.34
CA ARG A 47 10.78 -6.22 -13.99
C ARG A 47 11.53 -6.72 -15.24
N ALA A 48 11.97 -7.98 -15.22
CA ALA A 48 12.66 -8.62 -16.33
C ALA A 48 11.75 -8.88 -17.54
N THR A 49 10.45 -9.12 -17.30
CA THR A 49 9.48 -9.42 -18.36
C THR A 49 8.91 -8.15 -18.98
N ASP A 50 8.52 -7.17 -18.15
CA ASP A 50 7.96 -5.90 -18.61
C ASP A 50 8.32 -4.75 -17.64
N PRO A 51 9.43 -4.03 -17.90
CA PRO A 51 9.92 -3.01 -16.99
C PRO A 51 9.02 -1.78 -16.92
N ARG A 52 8.30 -1.44 -18.00
CA ARG A 52 7.37 -0.29 -18.01
C ARG A 52 6.16 -0.57 -17.15
N ARG A 53 5.57 -1.75 -17.31
CA ARG A 53 4.39 -2.14 -16.54
C ARG A 53 4.72 -2.38 -15.07
N PHE A 54 5.91 -2.92 -14.78
CA PHE A 54 6.46 -2.99 -13.42
C PHE A 54 6.53 -1.60 -12.76
N GLN A 55 7.10 -0.60 -13.44
CA GLN A 55 7.17 0.77 -12.92
C GLN A 55 5.79 1.37 -12.66
N HIS A 56 4.83 1.19 -13.57
CA HIS A 56 3.46 1.66 -13.37
C HIS A 56 2.79 1.02 -12.14
N TYR A 57 3.02 -0.27 -11.92
CA TYR A 57 2.43 -0.98 -10.77
C TYR A 57 3.02 -0.50 -9.45
N CYS A 58 4.34 -0.28 -9.40
CA CYS A 58 5.00 0.27 -8.23
C CYS A 58 4.59 1.72 -7.96
N ALA A 59 4.47 2.55 -8.99
CA ALA A 59 3.96 3.91 -8.88
C ALA A 59 2.53 3.94 -8.34
N PHE A 60 1.66 3.05 -8.84
CA PHE A 60 0.29 2.92 -8.36
C PHE A 60 0.23 2.49 -6.89
N ASN A 61 0.98 1.45 -6.51
CA ASN A 61 1.05 1.00 -5.11
C ASN A 61 1.55 2.12 -4.19
N ALA A 62 2.59 2.85 -4.59
CA ALA A 62 3.12 3.99 -3.83
C ALA A 62 2.07 5.10 -3.65
N ALA A 63 1.31 5.44 -4.70
CA ALA A 63 0.26 6.43 -4.62
C ALA A 63 -0.85 6.02 -3.64
N VAL A 64 -1.27 4.75 -3.66
CA VAL A 64 -2.28 4.25 -2.73
C VAL A 64 -1.79 4.30 -1.28
N TYR A 65 -0.55 3.90 -1.01
CA TYR A 65 0.00 3.99 0.34
C TYR A 65 0.12 5.42 0.83
N LEU A 66 0.53 6.35 -0.04
CA LEU A 66 0.60 7.77 0.31
C LEU A 66 -0.76 8.31 0.77
N VAL A 67 -1.81 8.01 0.01
CA VAL A 67 -3.19 8.42 0.34
C VAL A 67 -3.66 7.75 1.64
N GLY A 68 -3.40 6.45 1.81
CA GLY A 68 -3.76 5.71 3.02
C GLY A 68 -3.06 6.25 4.27
N ILE A 69 -1.76 6.56 4.17
CA ILE A 69 -0.97 7.11 5.28
C ILE A 69 -1.50 8.50 5.63
N ALA A 70 -1.76 9.36 4.64
CA ALA A 70 -2.33 10.68 4.87
C ALA A 70 -3.69 10.60 5.58
N GLY A 71 -4.58 9.71 5.12
CA GLY A 71 -5.87 9.47 5.77
C GLY A 71 -5.75 8.94 7.20
N SER A 72 -4.81 8.03 7.44
CA SER A 72 -4.55 7.48 8.78
C SER A 72 -4.02 8.55 9.73
N LEU A 73 -3.06 9.37 9.28
CA LEU A 73 -2.54 10.51 10.04
C LEU A 73 -3.63 11.54 10.33
N TYR A 74 -4.51 11.83 9.36
CA TYR A 74 -5.66 12.69 9.58
C TYR A 74 -6.55 12.16 10.71
N LEU A 75 -6.88 10.86 10.72
CA LEU A 75 -7.68 10.27 11.80
C LEU A 75 -7.01 10.31 13.17
N ILE A 76 -5.67 10.21 13.20
CA ILE A 76 -4.88 10.29 14.45
C ILE A 76 -4.88 11.72 15.00
N ILE A 77 -4.61 12.70 14.14
CA ILE A 77 -4.40 14.10 14.52
C ILE A 77 -5.72 14.84 14.71
N LYS A 78 -6.79 14.45 14.00
CA LYS A 78 -8.08 15.14 14.02
C LYS A 78 -8.54 15.37 15.48
N PRO A 79 -8.83 16.62 15.87
CA PRO A 79 -9.39 16.90 17.19
C PRO A 79 -10.77 16.25 17.31
N GLN A 80 -10.99 15.58 18.43
CA GLN A 80 -12.24 14.93 18.75
C GLN A 80 -12.93 15.84 19.75
N GLY A 81 -13.78 16.72 19.22
CA GLY A 81 -14.70 17.52 20.01
C GLY A 81 -15.80 16.67 20.61
#